data_AF-A0A2I0HFC3-F1
#
_entry.id   AF-A0A2I0HFC3-F1
#
_cell.length_a   1.000
_cell.length_b   1.000
_cell.length_c   1.000
_cell.angle_alpha   90.00
_cell.angle_beta   90.00
_cell.angle_gamma   90.00
#
_symmetry.space_group_name_H-M   'P 1'
#
loop_
_entity.id
_entity.type
_entity.pdbx_description
1 polymer ?
#
loop_
_entity_poly.entity_id
_entity_poly.type
_entity_poly.pdbx_seq_one_letter_code
_entity_poly.pdbx_strand_id
1 'polypeptide(L)'
;MDRYIGYDNAIFALAPTGPYWREIRKIAALELLSSHRVERLLHVRASEIASFMADLLSRSQHDSLVIPIDKQFEHLTFNINLRIIAGKKFSDA
;
A
#
# COMPACT_ATOMS: atom_id res chain seq x y z
N MET A 1 7.88 8.80 -23.90
CA MET A 1 6.96 8.97 -22.76
C MET A 1 7.69 8.87 -21.42
N ASP A 2 8.56 7.88 -21.25
CA ASP A 2 9.21 7.56 -19.96
C ASP A 2 10.12 8.65 -19.37
N ARG A 3 10.77 9.49 -20.21
CA ARG A 3 11.61 10.59 -19.71
C ARG A 3 10.84 11.62 -18.88
N TYR A 4 9.58 11.89 -19.23
CA TYR A 4 8.78 12.94 -18.58
C TYR A 4 7.81 12.38 -17.52
N ILE A 5 7.33 11.15 -17.70
CA ILE A 5 6.43 10.49 -16.74
C ILE A 5 7.23 9.73 -15.66
N GLY A 6 8.40 9.23 -16.02
CA GLY A 6 9.17 8.26 -15.23
C GLY A 6 10.29 8.83 -14.38
N TYR A 7 10.35 10.15 -14.13
CA TYR A 7 11.52 10.79 -13.51
C TYR A 7 12.83 10.34 -14.17
N ASP A 8 12.96 10.57 -15.48
CA ASP A 8 14.11 10.09 -16.28
C ASP A 8 14.37 8.58 -16.17
N ASN A 9 13.30 7.77 -16.24
CA ASN A 9 13.30 6.31 -16.09
C ASN A 9 13.57 5.77 -14.66
N ALA A 10 13.52 6.61 -13.62
CA ALA A 10 13.61 6.18 -12.22
C ALA A 10 12.32 5.51 -11.68
N ILE A 11 11.25 5.42 -12.48
CA ILE A 11 10.09 4.59 -12.14
C ILE A 11 10.33 3.17 -12.66
N PHE A 12 10.79 2.26 -11.79
CA PHE A 12 11.14 0.90 -12.22
C PHE A 12 9.98 0.09 -12.79
N ALA A 13 8.73 0.45 -12.48
CA ALA A 13 7.53 -0.18 -13.05
C ALA A 13 7.37 0.11 -14.56
N LEU A 14 7.88 1.25 -15.03
CA LEU A 14 7.83 1.70 -16.43
C LEU A 14 9.21 1.75 -17.09
N ALA A 15 10.28 1.43 -16.34
CA ALA A 15 11.64 1.50 -16.85
C ALA A 15 11.89 0.38 -17.88
N PRO A 16 12.62 0.67 -18.97
CA PRO A 16 13.02 -0.34 -19.93
C PRO A 16 13.91 -1.40 -19.28
N THR A 17 13.88 -2.61 -19.83
CA THR A 17 14.66 -3.75 -19.36
C THR A 17 16.15 -3.44 -19.45
N GLY A 18 16.79 -3.18 -18.31
CA GLY A 18 18.19 -2.76 -18.24
C GLY A 18 18.82 -2.97 -16.86
N PRO A 19 20.10 -2.60 -16.67
CA PRO A 19 20.81 -2.80 -15.41
C PRO A 19 20.09 -2.16 -14.21
N TYR A 20 19.61 -0.93 -14.37
CA TYR A 20 18.81 -0.23 -13.35
C TYR A 20 17.56 -1.01 -12.93
N TRP A 21 16.72 -1.39 -13.90
CA TRP A 21 15.49 -2.13 -13.67
C TRP A 21 15.74 -3.51 -13.02
N ARG A 22 16.81 -4.20 -13.42
CA ARG A 22 17.21 -5.49 -12.82
C ARG A 22 17.57 -5.33 -11.35
N GLU A 23 18.36 -4.31 -11.03
CA GLU A 23 18.82 -4.06 -9.67
C GLU A 23 17.65 -3.66 -8.75
N ILE A 24 16.82 -2.70 -9.17
CA ILE A 24 15.65 -2.29 -8.38
C ILE A 24 14.65 -3.45 -8.22
N ARG A 25 14.40 -4.27 -9.25
CA ARG A 25 13.55 -5.47 -9.08
C ARG A 25 14.14 -6.40 -8.04
N LYS A 26 15.45 -6.67 -8.09
CA LYS A 26 16.10 -7.57 -7.13
C LYS A 26 15.91 -7.07 -5.71
N ILE A 27 16.13 -5.77 -5.47
CA ILE A 27 15.92 -5.14 -4.15
C ILE A 27 14.45 -5.28 -3.72
N ALA A 28 13.50 -4.90 -4.58
CA ALA A 28 12.07 -5.01 -4.25
C ALA A 28 11.65 -6.45 -3.95
N ALA A 29 12.14 -7.42 -4.72
CA ALA A 29 11.85 -8.84 -4.53
C ALA A 29 12.37 -9.36 -3.18
N LEU A 30 13.57 -8.94 -2.77
CA LEU A 30 14.18 -9.41 -1.53
C LEU A 30 13.63 -8.66 -0.29
N GLU A 31 13.51 -7.35 -0.37
CA GLU A 31 13.26 -6.49 0.80
C GLU A 31 11.78 -6.18 1.04
N LEU A 32 10.94 -6.28 0.00
CA LEU A 32 9.50 -5.98 0.09
C LEU A 32 8.64 -7.22 -0.15
N LEU A 33 8.96 -8.00 -1.17
CA LEU A 33 8.09 -9.06 -1.69
C LEU A 33 8.54 -10.49 -1.34
N SER A 34 9.62 -10.65 -0.55
CA SER A 34 10.07 -11.98 -0.13
C SER A 34 9.06 -12.62 0.83
N SER A 35 8.94 -13.94 0.79
CA SER A 35 8.00 -14.67 1.67
C SER A 35 8.19 -14.31 3.14
N HIS A 36 9.46 -14.21 3.58
CA HIS A 36 9.80 -13.80 4.95
C HIS A 36 9.32 -12.37 5.26
N ARG A 37 9.47 -11.42 4.33
CA ARG A 37 9.01 -10.04 4.53
C ARG A 37 7.48 -9.97 4.57
N VAL A 38 6.81 -10.68 3.66
CA VAL A 38 5.35 -10.78 3.56
C VAL A 38 4.76 -11.33 4.86
N GLU A 39 5.34 -12.38 5.41
CA GLU A 39 4.95 -12.99 6.69
C GLU A 39 5.20 -12.03 7.85
N ARG A 40 6.38 -11.41 7.92
CA ARG A 40 6.71 -10.43 8.97
C ARG A 40 5.78 -9.23 8.97
N LEU A 41 5.22 -8.84 7.82
CA LEU A 41 4.27 -7.73 7.68
C LEU A 41 2.80 -8.16 7.65
N LEU A 42 2.50 -9.46 7.83
CA LEU A 42 1.12 -9.95 7.84
C LEU A 42 0.29 -9.29 8.95
N HIS A 43 0.88 -9.12 10.13
CA HIS A 43 0.24 -8.47 11.27
C HIS A 43 -0.18 -7.02 10.99
N VAL A 44 0.58 -6.29 10.15
CA VAL A 44 0.23 -4.92 9.74
C VAL A 44 -1.06 -4.95 8.92
N ARG A 45 -1.14 -5.83 7.91
CA ARG A 45 -2.34 -5.98 7.07
C ARG A 45 -3.55 -6.42 7.89
N ALA A 46 -3.38 -7.40 8.78
CA ALA A 46 -4.45 -7.86 9.66
C ALA A 46 -4.96 -6.73 10.57
N SER A 47 -4.05 -5.94 11.14
CA SER A 47 -4.39 -4.78 11.99
C SER A 47 -5.15 -3.70 11.22
N GLU A 48 -4.74 -3.35 10.00
CA GLU A 48 -5.45 -2.36 9.19
C GLU A 48 -6.84 -2.84 8.73
N ILE A 49 -6.96 -4.12 8.35
CA ILE A 49 -8.27 -4.72 8.00
C ILE A 49 -9.19 -4.76 9.22
N ALA A 50 -8.67 -5.07 10.41
CA ALA A 50 -9.47 -5.06 11.64
C ALA A 50 -9.98 -3.66 11.97
N SER A 51 -9.13 -2.62 11.90
CA SER A 51 -9.54 -1.22 12.06
C SER A 51 -10.59 -0.83 11.01
N PHE A 52 -10.37 -1.22 9.76
CA PHE A 52 -11.29 -0.95 8.67
C PHE A 52 -12.70 -1.53 8.90
N MET A 53 -12.78 -2.80 9.31
CA MET A 53 -14.07 -3.43 9.61
C MET A 53 -14.76 -2.79 10.82
N ALA A 54 -13.99 -2.42 11.85
CA ALA A 54 -14.54 -1.73 13.02
C ALA A 54 -15.14 -0.37 12.64
N ASP A 55 -14.45 0.41 11.82
CA ASP A 55 -14.94 1.70 11.32
C ASP A 55 -16.21 1.53 10.48
N LEU A 56 -16.26 0.56 9.57
CA LEU A 56 -17.45 0.26 8.79
C LEU A 56 -18.64 -0.14 9.67
N LEU A 57 -18.41 -1.00 10.66
CA LEU A 57 -19.46 -1.45 11.58
C LEU A 57 -20.00 -0.27 12.40
N SER A 58 -19.13 0.58 12.93
CA SER A 58 -19.53 1.76 13.70
C SER A 58 -20.41 2.71 12.87
N ARG A 59 -20.04 2.97 11.61
CA ARG A 59 -20.82 3.80 10.68
C ARG A 59 -22.18 3.18 10.37
N SER A 60 -22.23 1.86 10.19
CA SER A 60 -23.49 1.15 9.92
C SER A 60 -24.48 1.18 11.08
N GLN A 61 -24.00 1.31 12.31
CA GLN A 61 -24.84 1.34 13.51
C GLN A 61 -25.38 2.74 13.82
N HIS A 62 -24.64 3.78 13.47
CA HIS A 62 -25.00 5.18 13.76
C HIS A 62 -25.72 5.88 12.61
N ASP A 63 -25.50 5.45 11.37
CA ASP A 63 -26.10 6.06 10.20
C ASP A 63 -26.62 5.01 9.21
N SER A 64 -27.87 5.15 8.76
CA SER A 64 -28.40 4.42 7.58
C SER A 64 -27.87 5.03 6.28
N LEU A 65 -26.56 5.29 6.21
CA LEU A 65 -25.91 5.96 5.09
C LEU A 65 -25.29 4.96 4.11
N VAL A 66 -25.43 5.28 2.82
CA VAL A 66 -24.68 4.65 1.75
C VAL A 66 -23.19 4.97 1.97
N ILE A 67 -22.39 3.95 2.28
CA ILE A 67 -20.95 4.11 2.49
C ILE A 67 -20.24 4.04 1.14
N PRO A 68 -19.56 5.12 0.69
CA PRO A 68 -18.74 5.09 -0.52
C PRO A 68 -17.53 4.20 -0.28
N ILE A 69 -17.61 2.95 -0.76
CA ILE A 69 -16.62 1.92 -0.48
C ILE A 69 -15.29 2.17 -1.22
N ASP A 70 -15.31 2.95 -2.29
CA ASP A 70 -14.13 3.37 -3.05
C ASP A 70 -13.15 4.16 -2.18
N LYS A 71 -13.64 5.16 -1.44
CA LYS A 71 -12.83 5.97 -0.52
C LYS A 71 -12.28 5.17 0.65
N GLN A 72 -13.09 4.23 1.11
CA GLN A 72 -12.76 3.30 2.17
C GLN A 72 -11.61 2.36 1.78
N PHE A 73 -11.65 1.78 0.56
CA PHE A 73 -10.55 0.97 0.03
C PHE A 73 -9.29 1.78 -0.28
N GLU A 74 -9.44 3.02 -0.75
CA GLU A 74 -8.33 3.94 -0.97
C GLU A 74 -7.55 4.16 0.35
N HIS A 75 -8.27 4.50 1.42
CA HIS A 75 -7.69 4.71 2.75
C HIS A 75 -7.04 3.45 3.32
N LEU A 76 -7.70 2.28 3.22
CA LEU A 76 -7.13 1.00 3.66
C LEU A 76 -5.82 0.68 2.93
N THR A 77 -5.83 0.80 1.59
CA THR A 77 -4.65 0.51 0.76
C THR A 77 -3.51 1.47 1.07
N PHE A 78 -3.81 2.76 1.25
CA PHE A 78 -2.83 3.77 1.62
C PHE A 78 -2.19 3.46 2.98
N ASN A 79 -2.98 3.16 4.01
CA ASN A 79 -2.47 2.86 5.35
C ASN A 79 -1.60 1.60 5.39
N ILE A 80 -2.00 0.54 4.69
CA ILE A 80 -1.19 -0.66 4.55
C ILE A 80 0.16 -0.32 3.93
N ASN A 81 0.17 0.40 2.79
CA ASN A 81 1.40 0.77 2.11
C ASN A 81 2.29 1.69 2.96
N LEU A 82 1.72 2.70 3.61
CA LEU A 82 2.46 3.64 4.45
C LEU A 82 3.10 2.93 5.66
N ARG A 83 2.39 2.00 6.30
CA ARG A 83 2.97 1.21 7.40
C ARG A 83 4.05 0.24 6.91
N ILE A 84 3.89 -0.35 5.73
CA ILE A 84 4.90 -1.25 5.16
C ILE A 84 6.18 -0.49 4.79
N ILE A 85 6.05 0.70 4.20
CA ILE A 85 7.17 1.48 3.67
C ILE A 85 7.82 2.36 4.76
N ALA A 86 7.00 3.16 5.46
CA ALA A 86 7.47 4.17 6.41
C ALA A 86 7.34 3.74 7.89
N GLY A 87 6.69 2.62 8.18
CA GLY A 87 6.45 2.16 9.55
C GLY A 87 5.43 3.00 10.32
N LYS A 88 4.73 3.93 9.65
CA LYS A 88 3.80 4.89 10.26
C LYS A 88 2.38 4.65 9.77
N LYS A 89 1.40 4.88 10.65
CA LYS A 89 -0.02 4.89 10.30
C LYS A 89 -0.46 6.31 9.96
N PHE A 90 -1.29 6.47 8.95
CA PHE A 90 -1.97 7.73 8.70
C PHE A 90 -3.21 7.77 9.59
N SER A 91 -3.33 8.84 10.39
CA SER A 91 -4.56 9.14 11.10
C SER A 91 -5.17 10.32 10.38
N ASP A 92 -6.36 10.14 9.81
CA ASP A 92 -7.21 11.29 9.53
C ASP A 92 -7.43 12.02 10.87
N ALA A 93 -7.16 13.33 10.87
CA ALA A 93 -7.42 14.21 12.01
C ALA A 93 -8.92 14.54 12.10
#